data_AF-A0A3B8V755-F1
#
_entry.id   AF-A0A3B8V755-F1
#
_cell.length_a   1.000
_cell.length_b   1.000
_cell.length_c   1.000
_cell.angle_alpha   90.00
_cell.angle_beta   90.00
_cell.angle_gamma   90.00
#
_symmetry.space_group_name_H-M   'P 1'
#
loop_
_entity.id
_entity.type
_entity.pdbx_description
1 polymer ?
#
loop_
_entity_poly.entity_id
_entity_poly.type
_entity_poly.pdbx_seq_one_letter_code
_entity_poly.pdbx_strand_id
1 'polypeptide(L)'
;LPTWDEAVGHAGIDDSNFNAHVLASMNRDDLDVLTIHAESEGGCKSPLFEDFLDRLDAEGGAACTLGELLPEDPPPGRLERGTVDGRDGWLAVRNDPVLG
;
A
#
# COMPACT_ATOMS: atom_id res chain seq x y z
N LEU A 1 2.96 -1.56 -0.89
CA LEU A 1 2.94 -0.74 -2.12
C LEU A 1 3.62 0.60 -1.87
N PRO A 2 4.28 1.22 -2.87
CA PRO A 2 4.94 2.53 -2.71
C PRO A 2 3.90 3.67 -2.60
N THR A 3 4.26 4.75 -1.89
CA THR A 3 3.51 6.03 -1.95
C THR A 3 3.82 6.78 -3.23
N TRP A 4 3.05 7.84 -3.50
CA TRP A 4 3.24 8.66 -4.69
C TRP A 4 4.66 9.25 -4.76
N ASP A 5 5.18 9.79 -3.66
CA ASP A 5 6.51 10.42 -3.59
C ASP A 5 7.67 9.41 -3.61
N GLU A 6 7.44 8.16 -3.18
CA GLU A 6 8.41 7.06 -3.28
C GLU A 6 8.59 6.60 -4.75
N ALA A 7 7.53 6.67 -5.56
CA ALA A 7 7.55 6.17 -6.93
C ALA A 7 7.79 7.26 -7.98
N VAL A 8 7.08 8.39 -7.88
CA VAL A 8 7.10 9.44 -8.91
C VAL A 8 8.46 10.15 -8.95
N GLY A 9 8.98 10.33 -10.16
CA GLY A 9 10.33 10.87 -10.38
C GLY A 9 11.43 9.81 -10.42
N HIS A 10 11.09 8.55 -10.13
CA HIS A 10 11.98 7.40 -10.27
C HIS A 10 11.55 6.51 -11.43
N ALA A 11 12.52 5.92 -12.14
CA ALA A 11 12.28 4.94 -13.20
C ALA A 11 11.25 5.33 -14.30
N GLY A 12 11.03 6.63 -14.52
CA GLY A 12 10.06 7.13 -15.50
C GLY A 12 8.60 7.10 -15.03
N ILE A 13 8.37 6.96 -13.73
CA ILE A 13 7.03 7.00 -13.13
C ILE A 13 6.61 8.46 -12.92
N ASP A 14 5.39 8.78 -13.35
CA ASP A 14 4.74 10.07 -13.17
C ASP A 14 3.25 9.87 -12.86
N ASP A 15 2.51 10.97 -12.65
CA ASP A 15 1.08 10.92 -12.34
C ASP A 15 0.26 10.10 -13.34
N SER A 16 0.65 10.08 -14.62
CA SER A 16 -0.14 9.43 -15.67
C SER A 16 -0.03 7.91 -15.65
N ASN A 17 1.04 7.36 -15.07
CA ASN A 17 1.31 5.93 -15.04
C ASN A 17 1.44 5.34 -13.62
N PHE A 18 1.42 6.18 -12.58
CA PHE A 18 1.55 5.76 -11.18
C PHE A 18 0.53 4.68 -10.79
N ASN A 19 -0.77 4.90 -11.04
CA ASN A 19 -1.81 3.94 -10.66
C ASN A 19 -1.63 2.58 -11.35
N ALA A 20 -1.20 2.58 -12.63
CA ALA A 20 -0.90 1.34 -13.34
C ALA A 20 0.32 0.62 -12.76
N HIS A 21 1.34 1.37 -12.32
CA HIS A 21 2.50 0.82 -11.64
C HIS A 21 2.13 0.18 -10.29
N VAL A 22 1.30 0.85 -9.47
CA VAL A 22 0.84 0.33 -8.18
C VAL A 22 0.04 -0.96 -8.38
N LEU A 23 -0.96 -0.96 -9.27
CA LEU A 23 -1.78 -2.14 -9.55
C LEU A 23 -0.95 -3.32 -10.06
N ALA A 24 0.02 -3.07 -10.95
CA ALA A 24 0.91 -4.11 -11.46
C ALA A 24 1.87 -4.68 -10.39
N SER A 25 2.09 -3.95 -9.29
CA SER A 25 2.93 -4.39 -8.18
C SER A 25 2.18 -5.21 -7.13
N MET A 26 0.85 -5.30 -7.24
CA MET A 26 0.02 -6.04 -6.29
C MET A 26 0.15 -7.56 -6.48
N ASN A 27 0.12 -8.29 -5.37
CA ASN A 27 0.02 -9.74 -5.36
C ASN A 27 -1.46 -10.15 -5.34
N ARG A 28 -1.92 -10.79 -6.42
CA ARG A 28 -3.34 -11.20 -6.55
C ARG A 28 -3.76 -12.31 -5.58
N ASP A 29 -2.81 -13.02 -4.99
CA ASP A 29 -3.06 -14.12 -4.05
C ASP A 29 -2.89 -13.71 -2.58
N ASP A 30 -2.61 -12.43 -2.29
CA ASP A 30 -2.36 -11.93 -0.93
C ASP A 30 -2.95 -10.52 -0.70
N LEU A 31 -2.85 -10.01 0.52
CA LEU A 31 -3.24 -8.66 0.89
C LEU A 31 -2.08 -7.67 0.68
N ASP A 32 -2.38 -6.57 -0.01
CA ASP A 32 -1.46 -5.44 -0.16
C ASP A 32 -1.93 -4.22 0.65
N VAL A 33 -0.96 -3.48 1.19
CA VAL A 33 -1.21 -2.22 1.88
C VAL A 33 -0.69 -1.05 1.04
N LEU A 34 -1.60 -0.15 0.67
CA LEU A 34 -1.30 1.16 0.09
C LEU A 34 -1.32 2.22 1.19
N THR A 35 -0.18 2.89 1.40
CA THR A 35 -0.08 4.02 2.33
C THR A 35 -0.34 5.31 1.56
N ILE A 36 -1.15 6.21 2.12
CA ILE A 36 -1.58 7.47 1.49
C ILE A 36 -1.12 8.62 2.37
N HIS A 37 -0.42 9.61 1.82
CA HIS A 37 -0.09 10.83 2.56
C HIS A 37 -1.27 11.81 2.49
N ALA A 38 -1.81 12.16 3.66
CA ALA A 38 -2.95 13.08 3.72
C ALA A 38 -2.65 14.44 3.08
N GLU A 39 -1.39 14.88 3.10
CA GLU A 39 -0.94 16.14 2.50
C GLU A 39 -0.84 16.12 0.97
N SER A 40 -0.65 14.95 0.36
CA SER A 40 -0.48 14.78 -1.09
C SER A 40 -1.67 14.03 -1.68
N GLU A 41 -1.74 12.71 -1.50
CA GLU A 41 -2.82 11.82 -1.97
C GLU A 41 -4.17 12.13 -1.31
N GLY A 42 -4.18 12.72 -0.11
CA GLY A 42 -5.39 13.28 0.52
C GLY A 42 -5.70 14.73 0.14
N GLY A 43 -4.81 15.40 -0.60
CA GLY A 43 -4.89 16.80 -0.98
C GLY A 43 -4.88 16.98 -2.49
N CYS A 44 -3.81 17.54 -3.05
CA CYS A 44 -3.74 17.86 -4.48
C CYS A 44 -3.75 16.63 -5.41
N LYS A 45 -3.44 15.44 -4.88
CA LYS A 45 -3.47 14.15 -5.60
C LYS A 45 -4.72 13.33 -5.27
N SER A 46 -5.72 13.88 -4.59
CA SER A 46 -6.97 13.16 -4.33
C SER A 46 -7.65 12.59 -5.59
N PRO A 47 -7.66 13.29 -6.76
CA PRO A 47 -8.24 12.71 -7.98
C PRO A 47 -7.47 11.48 -8.48
N LEU A 48 -6.16 11.41 -8.21
CA LEU A 48 -5.34 10.25 -8.56
C LEU A 48 -5.68 9.06 -7.66
N PHE A 49 -5.95 9.31 -6.39
CA PHE A 49 -6.41 8.28 -5.46
C PHE A 49 -7.82 7.78 -5.80
N GLU A 50 -8.74 8.67 -6.18
CA GLU A 50 -10.08 8.28 -6.67
C GLU A 50 -9.97 7.38 -7.91
N ASP A 51 -9.16 7.77 -8.91
CA ASP A 51 -8.89 6.95 -10.11
C ASP A 51 -8.26 5.59 -9.76
N PHE A 52 -7.43 5.51 -8.71
CA PHE A 52 -6.89 4.24 -8.24
C PHE A 52 -8.01 3.31 -7.74
N LEU A 53 -8.93 3.82 -6.92
CA LEU A 53 -10.05 3.03 -6.37
C LEU A 53 -10.98 2.56 -7.49
N ASP A 54 -11.29 3.41 -8.46
CA ASP A 54 -12.13 3.05 -9.61
C ASP A 54 -11.51 1.92 -10.44
N ARG A 55 -10.19 1.96 -10.65
CA ARG A 55 -9.46 0.90 -11.38
C ARG A 55 -9.37 -0.39 -10.59
N LEU A 56 -9.13 -0.29 -9.28
CA LEU A 56 -9.10 -1.46 -8.40
C LEU A 56 -10.45 -2.21 -8.46
N ASP A 57 -11.57 -1.49 -8.35
CA ASP A 57 -12.92 -2.07 -8.47
C ASP A 57 -13.15 -2.67 -9.86
N ALA A 58 -12.73 -1.98 -10.93
CA ALA A 58 -12.85 -2.48 -12.30
C ALA A 58 -12.03 -3.77 -12.55
N GLU A 59 -10.92 -3.99 -11.82
CA GLU A 59 -10.14 -5.23 -11.85
C GLU A 59 -10.69 -6.31 -10.90
N GLY A 60 -11.78 -6.04 -10.18
CA GLY A 60 -12.42 -6.96 -9.23
C GLY A 60 -11.75 -6.99 -7.85
N GLY A 61 -10.90 -6.03 -7.54
CA GLY A 61 -10.30 -5.84 -6.23
C GLY A 61 -11.26 -5.18 -5.24
N ALA A 62 -10.90 -5.24 -3.96
CA ALA A 62 -11.64 -4.58 -2.89
C ALA A 62 -10.67 -3.91 -1.92
N ALA A 63 -11.00 -2.68 -1.52
CA ALA A 63 -10.29 -1.97 -0.46
C ALA A 63 -11.02 -2.15 0.87
N CYS A 64 -10.27 -2.35 1.93
CA CYS A 64 -10.76 -2.28 3.31
C CYS A 64 -9.75 -1.50 4.16
N THR A 65 -10.21 -1.03 5.32
CA THR A 65 -9.33 -0.45 6.32
C THR A 65 -8.55 -1.54 7.03
N LEU A 66 -7.32 -1.24 7.48
CA LEU A 66 -6.55 -2.19 8.27
C LEU A 66 -7.28 -2.67 9.53
N GLY A 67 -8.16 -1.83 10.11
CA GLY A 67 -8.95 -2.18 11.29
C GLY A 67 -9.95 -3.30 11.05
N GLU A 68 -10.48 -3.43 9.83
CA GLU A 68 -11.40 -4.51 9.46
C GLU A 68 -10.69 -5.87 9.34
N LEU A 69 -9.37 -5.88 9.19
CA LEU A 69 -8.54 -7.08 9.14
C LEU A 69 -8.07 -7.53 10.53
N LEU A 70 -8.26 -6.71 11.57
CA LEU A 70 -7.80 -7.03 12.91
C LEU A 70 -8.79 -7.97 13.63
N PRO A 71 -8.29 -9.02 14.30
CA PRO A 71 -9.10 -9.78 15.24
C PRO A 71 -9.45 -8.91 16.47
N GLU A 72 -10.54 -9.25 17.17
CA GLU A 72 -10.99 -8.53 18.37
C GLU A 72 -9.94 -8.51 19.49
N ASP A 73 -9.19 -9.60 19.65
CA ASP A 73 -8.09 -9.74 20.62
C ASP A 73 -6.82 -10.24 19.92
N PRO A 74 -6.01 -9.34 19.33
CA PRO A 74 -4.82 -9.74 18.61
C PRO A 74 -3.75 -10.26 19.58
N PRO A 75 -3.05 -11.35 19.25
CA PRO A 75 -2.01 -11.87 20.13
C PRO A 75 -0.85 -10.88 20.23
N PRO A 76 -0.17 -10.83 21.39
CA PRO A 76 1.04 -10.01 21.53
C PRO A 76 2.08 -10.48 20.51
N GLY A 77 2.72 -9.53 19.85
CA GLY A 77 3.78 -9.79 18.88
C GLY A 77 5.01 -8.92 19.12
N ARG A 78 6.18 -9.40 18.69
CA ARG A 78 7.41 -8.62 18.75
C ARG A 78 7.56 -7.82 17.45
N LEU A 79 7.85 -6.54 17.59
CA LEU A 79 8.22 -5.69 16.45
C LEU A 79 9.71 -5.44 16.46
N GLU A 80 10.29 -5.44 15.26
CA GLU A 80 11.69 -5.16 15.00
C GLU A 80 11.81 -4.07 13.94
N ARG A 81 12.98 -3.43 13.87
CA ARG A 81 13.25 -2.51 12.76
C ARG A 81 13.69 -3.32 11.55
N GLY A 82 13.03 -3.12 10.42
CA GLY A 82 13.37 -3.74 9.15
C GLY A 82 13.05 -2.85 7.96
N THR A 83 13.07 -3.43 6.78
CA THR A 83 12.75 -2.77 5.50
C THR A 83 11.75 -3.65 4.75
N VAL A 84 10.93 -3.04 3.92
CA VAL A 84 9.99 -3.74 3.01
C VAL A 84 10.25 -3.19 1.61
N ASP A 85 10.29 -4.07 0.61
CA ASP A 85 10.52 -3.67 -0.77
C ASP A 85 9.44 -2.67 -1.23
N GLY A 86 9.87 -1.59 -1.89
CA GLY A 86 9.00 -0.50 -2.32
C GLY A 86 8.59 0.48 -1.22
N ARG A 87 9.26 0.46 -0.06
CA ARG A 87 9.10 1.45 1.02
C ARG A 87 10.44 2.05 1.38
N ASP A 88 10.51 3.36 1.46
CA ASP A 88 11.72 4.06 1.84
C ASP A 88 11.87 4.14 3.37
N GLY A 89 13.10 3.96 3.84
CA GLY A 89 13.43 4.00 5.27
C GLY A 89 13.18 2.69 6.02
N TRP A 90 13.10 2.77 7.35
CA TRP A 90 12.86 1.62 8.20
C TRP A 90 11.39 1.54 8.63
N LEU A 91 10.89 0.32 8.74
CA LEU A 91 9.55 0.01 9.21
C LEU A 91 9.60 -0.85 10.47
N ALA A 92 8.53 -0.79 11.26
CA ALA A 92 8.30 -1.78 12.31
C ALA A 92 7.75 -3.05 11.65
N VAL A 93 8.57 -4.10 11.59
CA VAL A 93 8.24 -5.39 10.95
C VAL A 93 8.13 -6.49 11.99
N ARG A 94 7.37 -7.54 11.66
CA ARG A 94 7.32 -8.79 12.42
C ARG A 94 7.94 -9.90 11.57
N ASN A 95 8.89 -10.64 12.14
CA ASN A 95 9.61 -11.72 11.45
C ASN A 95 9.12 -13.12 11.85
N ASP A 96 8.00 -13.21 12.57
CA ASP A 96 7.43 -14.51 12.94
C ASP A 96 6.83 -15.17 11.68
N PRO A 97 7.08 -16.46 11.42
CA PRO A 97 6.36 -17.17 10.39
C PRO A 97 4.87 -17.09 10.73
N VAL A 98 4.07 -16.52 9.83
CA VAL A 98 2.61 -16.58 9.93
C VAL A 98 2.26 -18.07 9.97
N LEU A 99 1.80 -18.55 11.13
CA LEU A 99 1.23 -19.88 11.24
C LEU A 99 -0.02 -19.88 10.36
N GLY A 100 0.10 -20.53 9.19
CA GLY A 100 -1.02 -20.84 8.31
C GLY A 100 -1.96 -21.87 8.91
#